data_AF-A0AAD4GKC9-F1
#
_entry.id   AF-A0AAD4GKC9-F1
#
_cell.length_a   1.000
_cell.length_b   1.000
_cell.length_c   1.000
_cell.angle_alpha   90.00
_cell.angle_beta   90.00
_cell.angle_gamma   90.00
#
_symmetry.space_group_name_H-M   'P 1'
#
loop_
_entity.id
_entity.type
_entity.pdbx_description
1 polymer ?
#
loop_
_entity_poly.entity_id
_entity_poly.type
_entity_poly.pdbx_seq_one_letter_code
_entity_poly.pdbx_strand_id
1 'polypeptide(L)'
;MSSNRTATLLAWCAEHRIQIDSTLQIIDSQQDDNPRHGAKSTTSDWPSRERALSVYSRDELIECSRTLVYIPKTAVLSVKSCFFSQHISAVPCGHGAHLSLALALYGELLLGPRSRWFSYLQSLPRETVDIAVFWGVGDVIETRTCTCSSRGCLNTDDTSSAIQVCQHQLTLPKCPWCVWLHDNQNAQEWLQVTEIEREHPGIMVSTMCLCLVHSAVSFSVHL
;
A
#
# COMPACT_ATOMS: atom_id res chain seq x y z
N MET A 1 -12.69 -22.20 -2.80
CA MET A 1 -12.65 -22.13 -4.27
C MET A 1 -11.68 -21.01 -4.60
N SER A 2 -10.51 -21.32 -5.15
CA SER A 2 -9.49 -20.32 -5.46
C SER A 2 -10.10 -19.20 -6.29
N SER A 3 -10.01 -17.98 -5.78
CA SER A 3 -10.44 -16.75 -6.44
C SER A 3 -9.96 -16.74 -7.90
N ASN A 4 -10.89 -16.63 -8.86
CA ASN A 4 -10.58 -16.53 -10.30
C ASN A 4 -9.89 -15.20 -10.65
N ARG A 5 -9.61 -14.34 -9.65
CA ARG A 5 -8.96 -13.03 -9.82
C ARG A 5 -7.59 -13.14 -10.46
N THR A 6 -6.74 -14.06 -10.00
CA THR A 6 -5.38 -14.24 -10.55
C THR A 6 -5.41 -14.74 -11.99
N ALA A 7 -6.27 -15.72 -12.29
CA ALA A 7 -6.40 -16.24 -13.65
C ALA A 7 -6.91 -15.18 -14.62
N THR A 8 -7.89 -14.37 -14.18
CA THR A 8 -8.43 -13.24 -14.95
C THR A 8 -7.37 -12.17 -15.19
N LEU A 9 -6.56 -11.83 -14.18
CA LEU A 9 -5.45 -10.88 -14.31
C LEU A 9 -4.39 -11.39 -15.28
N LEU A 10 -3.96 -12.65 -15.16
CA LEU A 10 -2.94 -13.24 -16.03
C LEU A 10 -3.41 -13.32 -17.50
N ALA A 11 -4.68 -13.65 -17.73
CA ALA A 11 -5.27 -13.62 -19.07
C ALA A 11 -5.26 -12.21 -19.67
N TRP A 12 -5.63 -11.20 -18.88
CA TRP A 12 -5.58 -9.80 -19.30
C TRP A 12 -4.16 -9.32 -19.61
N CYS A 13 -3.17 -9.73 -18.80
CA CYS A 13 -1.76 -9.44 -19.04
C CYS A 13 -1.30 -10.01 -20.38
N ALA A 14 -1.65 -11.27 -20.68
CA ALA A 14 -1.31 -11.91 -21.95
C ALA A 14 -1.93 -11.17 -23.16
N GLU A 15 -3.22 -10.80 -23.06
CA GLU A 15 -3.93 -10.04 -24.09
C GLU A 15 -3.25 -8.68 -24.37
N HIS A 16 -2.78 -8.01 -23.32
CA HIS A 16 -2.15 -6.69 -23.40
C HIS A 16 -0.63 -6.74 -23.61
N ARG A 17 -0.07 -7.92 -23.95
CA ARG A 17 1.36 -8.14 -24.19
C ARG A 17 2.26 -7.74 -23.01
N ILE A 18 1.74 -7.86 -21.79
CA ILE A 18 2.54 -7.79 -20.58
C ILE A 18 3.26 -9.13 -20.45
N GLN A 19 4.58 -9.09 -20.44
CA GLN A 19 5.41 -10.29 -20.28
C GLN A 19 5.82 -10.40 -18.81
N ILE A 20 5.49 -11.52 -18.19
CA ILE A 20 5.85 -11.84 -16.81
C ILE A 20 6.81 -13.03 -16.87
N ASP A 21 7.96 -12.89 -16.22
CA ASP A 21 8.96 -13.95 -16.15
C ASP A 21 8.36 -15.22 -15.50
N SER A 22 8.63 -16.38 -16.09
CA SER A 22 8.08 -17.66 -15.66
C SER A 22 8.54 -18.10 -14.26
N THR A 23 9.63 -17.52 -13.76
CA THR A 23 10.14 -17.73 -12.40
C THR A 23 9.27 -17.06 -11.34
N LEU A 24 8.41 -16.11 -11.73
CA LEU A 24 7.47 -15.48 -10.82
C LEU A 24 6.16 -16.28 -10.72
N GLN A 25 5.57 -16.20 -9.54
CA GLN A 25 4.24 -16.70 -9.25
C GLN A 25 3.42 -15.62 -8.56
N ILE A 26 2.23 -15.38 -9.09
CA ILE A 26 1.23 -14.51 -8.46
C ILE A 26 0.30 -15.39 -7.65
N ILE A 27 0.17 -15.10 -6.36
CA ILE A 27 -0.66 -15.84 -5.41
C ILE A 27 -1.73 -14.88 -4.88
N ASP A 28 -2.98 -15.34 -4.86
CA ASP A 28 -4.07 -14.67 -4.17
C ASP A 28 -4.16 -15.29 -2.78
N SER A 29 -3.64 -14.60 -1.76
CA SER A 29 -3.66 -15.10 -0.39
C SER A 29 -5.07 -14.91 0.17
N GLN A 30 -5.91 -15.92 0.01
CA GLN A 30 -7.12 -16.02 0.80
C GLN A 30 -6.71 -16.53 2.18
N GLN A 31 -6.97 -15.75 3.24
CA GLN A 31 -6.85 -16.26 4.60
C GLN A 31 -7.79 -17.47 4.72
N ASP A 32 -7.22 -18.66 4.64
CA ASP A 32 -7.95 -19.89 4.93
C ASP A 32 -8.18 -19.89 6.44
N ASP A 33 -9.43 -19.64 6.84
CA ASP A 33 -9.95 -19.98 8.15
C ASP A 33 -9.81 -21.50 8.35
N ASN A 34 -8.63 -21.97 8.73
CA ASN A 34 -8.43 -23.35 9.15
C ASN A 34 -8.34 -23.36 10.69
N PRO A 35 -9.46 -23.54 11.42
CA PRO A 35 -9.50 -23.47 12.88
C PRO A 35 -8.96 -24.76 13.54
N ARG A 36 -8.04 -25.47 12.90
CA ARG A 36 -7.61 -26.81 13.35
C ARG A 36 -6.52 -26.83 14.42
N HIS A 37 -6.02 -25.68 14.87
CA HIS A 37 -5.34 -25.59 16.16
C HIS A 37 -6.28 -24.96 17.16
N GLY A 38 -6.91 -25.81 17.98
CA GLY A 38 -7.83 -25.46 19.06
C GLY A 38 -7.17 -24.71 20.21
N ALA A 39 -6.71 -23.49 19.94
CA ALA A 39 -6.60 -22.45 20.94
C ALA A 39 -7.62 -21.38 20.54
N LYS A 40 -8.78 -21.38 21.21
CA LYS A 40 -9.71 -20.25 21.18
C LYS A 40 -8.98 -19.04 21.78
N SER A 41 -8.18 -18.35 20.97
CA SER A 41 -7.75 -17.00 21.30
C SER A 41 -8.98 -16.13 21.10
N THR A 42 -9.72 -15.90 22.17
CA THR A 42 -10.84 -14.96 22.24
C THR A 42 -10.39 -13.49 22.23
N THR A 43 -9.17 -13.19 21.78
CA THR A 43 -8.57 -11.84 21.83
C THR A 43 -7.59 -11.56 20.69
N SER A 44 -7.65 -12.28 19.56
CA SER A 44 -6.90 -11.85 18.38
C SER A 44 -7.65 -10.74 17.62
N ASP A 45 -7.69 -9.56 18.23
CA ASP A 45 -7.98 -8.26 17.59
C ASP A 45 -6.80 -7.85 16.66
N TRP A 46 -6.32 -8.78 15.84
CA TRP A 46 -5.40 -8.45 14.77
C TRP A 46 -6.26 -8.35 13.51
N PRO A 47 -6.15 -7.26 12.72
CA PRO A 47 -6.91 -7.15 11.48
C PRO A 47 -6.62 -8.38 10.64
N SER A 48 -7.69 -9.09 10.30
CA SER A 48 -7.63 -10.29 9.47
C SER A 48 -6.82 -9.94 8.22
N ARG A 49 -5.75 -10.70 7.94
CA ARG A 49 -4.89 -10.45 6.77
C ARG A 49 -5.75 -10.57 5.52
N GLU A 50 -6.06 -9.40 4.97
CA GLU A 50 -6.95 -9.23 3.83
C GLU A 50 -6.48 -10.00 2.61
N ARG A 51 -7.42 -10.23 1.69
CA ARG A 51 -7.17 -10.92 0.40
C ARG A 51 -6.23 -10.09 -0.49
N ALA A 52 -4.93 -10.26 -0.28
CA ALA A 52 -3.90 -9.58 -1.05
C ALA A 52 -3.42 -10.43 -2.25
N LEU A 53 -3.11 -9.77 -3.35
CA LEU A 53 -2.28 -10.35 -4.41
C LEU A 53 -0.82 -10.16 -4.03
N SER A 54 -0.06 -11.25 -4.04
CA SER A 54 1.36 -11.26 -3.72
C SER A 54 2.15 -11.93 -4.84
N VAL A 55 3.38 -11.47 -5.05
CA VAL A 55 4.29 -12.01 -6.08
C VAL A 55 5.47 -12.67 -5.39
N TYR A 56 5.73 -13.93 -5.74
CA TYR A 56 6.80 -14.74 -5.18
C TYR A 56 7.70 -15.29 -6.30
N SER A 57 8.95 -15.59 -5.97
CA SER A 57 9.79 -16.45 -6.80
C SER A 57 9.38 -17.91 -6.60
N ARG A 58 9.39 -18.71 -7.66
CA ARG A 58 9.12 -20.16 -7.64
C ARG A 58 10.34 -21.00 -7.23
N ASP A 59 11.10 -20.53 -6.24
CA ASP A 59 12.28 -21.21 -5.69
C ASP A 59 13.57 -21.10 -6.53
N GLU A 60 13.60 -20.23 -7.54
CA GLU A 60 14.84 -19.88 -8.25
C GLU A 60 15.47 -18.61 -7.66
N LEU A 61 16.79 -18.61 -7.54
CA LEU A 61 17.54 -17.41 -7.22
C LEU A 61 17.49 -16.46 -8.41
N ILE A 62 16.90 -15.29 -8.20
CA ILE A 62 16.76 -14.26 -9.24
C ILE A 62 18.00 -13.38 -9.20
N GLU A 63 18.72 -13.31 -10.33
CA GLU A 63 19.83 -12.36 -10.49
C GLU A 63 19.33 -10.91 -10.42
N CYS A 64 20.10 -10.04 -9.75
CA CYS A 64 19.71 -8.64 -9.53
C CYS A 64 19.49 -7.84 -10.84
N SER A 65 20.15 -8.21 -11.94
CA SER A 65 20.05 -7.53 -13.25
C SER A 65 18.97 -8.11 -14.15
N ARG A 66 18.26 -9.16 -13.73
CA ARG A 66 17.25 -9.82 -14.57
C ARG A 66 15.97 -8.99 -14.65
N THR A 67 15.48 -8.78 -15.86
CA THR A 67 14.16 -8.16 -16.08
C THR A 67 13.06 -9.16 -15.80
N LEU A 68 12.22 -8.89 -14.81
CA LEU A 68 11.16 -9.80 -14.36
C LEU A 68 9.81 -9.56 -15.05
N VAL A 69 9.54 -8.31 -15.43
CA VAL A 69 8.28 -7.92 -16.05
C VAL A 69 8.54 -6.85 -17.10
N TYR A 70 7.90 -6.99 -18.25
CA TYR A 70 7.81 -5.96 -19.27
C TYR A 70 6.36 -5.50 -19.43
N ILE A 71 6.11 -4.21 -19.21
CA ILE A 71 4.78 -3.59 -19.32
C ILE A 71 4.80 -2.59 -20.48
N PRO A 72 4.08 -2.85 -21.59
CA PRO A 72 4.01 -1.88 -22.67
C PRO A 72 3.25 -0.63 -22.21
N LYS A 73 3.67 0.56 -22.66
CA LYS A 73 3.02 1.83 -22.32
C LYS A 73 1.52 1.85 -22.65
N THR A 74 1.11 1.09 -23.66
CA THR A 74 -0.30 0.95 -24.04
C THR A 74 -1.14 0.30 -22.95
N ALA A 75 -0.58 -0.59 -22.13
CA ALA A 75 -1.27 -1.28 -21.04
C ALA A 75 -1.41 -0.43 -19.76
N VAL A 76 -0.65 0.66 -19.65
CA VAL A 76 -0.70 1.55 -18.48
C VAL A 76 -1.98 2.38 -18.51
N LEU A 77 -2.77 2.33 -17.43
CA LEU A 77 -3.87 3.25 -17.21
C LEU A 77 -3.33 4.62 -16.83
N SER A 78 -3.68 5.63 -17.61
CA SER A 78 -3.26 7.02 -17.42
C SER A 78 -4.35 7.96 -17.93
N VAL A 79 -4.24 9.25 -17.60
CA VAL A 79 -5.12 10.28 -18.15
C VAL A 79 -5.13 10.26 -19.69
N LYS A 80 -3.99 9.99 -20.32
CA LYS A 80 -3.86 9.95 -21.79
C LYS A 80 -4.43 8.70 -22.43
N SER A 81 -4.40 7.58 -21.71
CA SER A 81 -4.86 6.30 -22.25
C SER A 81 -6.33 6.04 -21.96
N CYS A 82 -6.91 6.61 -20.90
CA CYS A 82 -8.31 6.37 -20.48
C CYS A 82 -9.36 6.79 -21.52
N PHE A 83 -10.57 6.27 -21.35
CA PHE A 83 -11.74 6.55 -22.19
C PHE A 83 -12.09 8.04 -22.23
N PHE A 84 -11.95 8.75 -21.10
CA PHE A 84 -12.25 10.18 -21.00
C PHE A 84 -11.07 11.09 -21.33
N SER A 85 -9.99 10.57 -21.93
CA SER A 85 -8.75 11.32 -22.20
C SER A 85 -8.97 12.64 -22.95
N GLN A 86 -9.99 12.73 -23.81
CA GLN A 86 -10.34 13.95 -24.55
C GLN A 86 -10.97 15.05 -23.68
N HIS A 87 -11.48 14.69 -22.50
CA HIS A 87 -12.22 15.58 -21.59
C HIS A 87 -11.41 15.97 -20.35
N ILE A 88 -10.26 15.32 -20.11
CA ILE A 88 -9.41 15.56 -18.95
C ILE A 88 -8.12 16.23 -19.42
N SER A 89 -7.87 17.45 -18.94
CA SER A 89 -6.62 18.15 -19.22
C SER A 89 -5.44 17.38 -18.61
N ALA A 90 -4.41 17.12 -19.41
CA ALA A 90 -3.20 16.47 -18.91
C ALA A 90 -2.39 17.45 -18.04
N VAL A 91 -2.42 17.24 -16.72
CA VAL A 91 -1.57 17.95 -15.76
C VAL A 91 -0.33 17.09 -15.47
N PRO A 92 0.90 17.59 -15.67
CA PRO A 92 2.11 16.77 -15.58
C PRO A 92 2.52 16.40 -14.15
N CYS A 93 2.21 17.23 -13.15
CA CYS A 93 2.60 16.99 -11.75
C CYS A 93 1.68 17.71 -10.75
N GLY A 94 1.84 17.37 -9.46
CA GLY A 94 1.11 17.98 -8.34
C GLY A 94 -0.31 17.42 -8.14
N HIS A 95 -1.07 18.07 -7.26
CA HIS A 95 -2.43 17.64 -6.89
C HIS A 95 -3.37 17.52 -8.09
N GLY A 96 -3.24 18.40 -9.08
CA GLY A 96 -4.05 18.33 -10.31
C GLY A 96 -3.80 17.05 -11.12
N ALA A 97 -2.56 16.55 -11.15
CA ALA A 97 -2.25 15.28 -11.82
C ALA A 97 -2.89 14.09 -11.09
N HIS A 98 -2.87 14.10 -9.75
CA HIS A 98 -3.53 13.07 -8.94
C HIS A 98 -5.05 13.08 -9.13
N LEU A 99 -5.69 14.25 -9.08
CA LEU A 99 -7.13 14.39 -9.31
C LEU A 99 -7.53 13.94 -10.72
N SER A 100 -6.73 14.30 -11.73
CA SER A 100 -6.97 13.89 -13.12
C SER A 100 -6.88 12.37 -13.28
N LEU A 101 -5.89 11.73 -12.64
CA LEU A 101 -5.76 10.27 -12.67
C LEU A 101 -6.88 9.57 -11.88
N ALA A 102 -7.27 10.11 -10.72
CA ALA A 102 -8.38 9.59 -9.93
C ALA A 102 -9.70 9.66 -10.72
N LEU A 103 -9.95 10.77 -11.43
CA LEU A 103 -11.11 10.92 -12.31
C LEU A 103 -11.06 9.93 -13.48
N ALA A 104 -9.91 9.75 -14.11
CA ALA A 104 -9.72 8.76 -15.17
C ALA A 104 -10.03 7.34 -14.68
N LEU A 105 -9.47 6.95 -13.52
CA LEU A 105 -9.72 5.65 -12.88
C LEU A 105 -11.21 5.46 -12.55
N TYR A 106 -11.85 6.47 -11.95
CA TYR A 106 -13.27 6.42 -11.61
C TYR A 106 -14.15 6.26 -12.85
N GLY A 107 -13.81 6.96 -13.94
CA GLY A 107 -14.47 6.80 -15.22
C GLY A 107 -14.38 5.38 -15.78
N GLU A 108 -13.20 4.75 -15.71
CA GLU A 108 -13.03 3.36 -16.12
C GLU A 108 -13.83 2.38 -15.25
N LEU A 109 -13.92 2.62 -13.94
CA LEU A 109 -14.74 1.82 -13.03
C LEU A 109 -16.23 1.90 -13.41
N LEU A 110 -16.74 3.09 -13.73
CA LEU A 110 -18.14 3.28 -14.15
C LEU A 110 -18.47 2.60 -15.48
N LEU A 111 -17.51 2.48 -16.39
CA LEU A 111 -17.69 1.75 -17.66
C LEU A 111 -17.85 0.24 -17.45
N GLY A 112 -17.36 -0.28 -16.32
CA GLY A 112 -17.45 -1.70 -16.00
C GLY A 112 -16.87 -2.56 -17.13
N PRO A 113 -17.58 -3.61 -17.59
CA PRO A 113 -17.09 -4.51 -18.65
C PRO A 113 -16.74 -3.85 -19.98
N ARG A 114 -17.18 -2.61 -20.22
CA ARG A 114 -16.83 -1.85 -21.43
C ARG A 114 -15.44 -1.23 -21.34
N SER A 115 -14.87 -1.14 -20.14
CA SER A 115 -13.49 -0.68 -19.95
C SER A 115 -12.51 -1.74 -20.42
N ARG A 116 -11.50 -1.32 -21.19
CA ARG A 116 -10.37 -2.20 -21.56
C ARG A 116 -9.50 -2.60 -20.37
N TRP A 117 -9.59 -1.88 -19.25
CA TRP A 117 -8.91 -2.23 -18.00
C TRP A 117 -9.80 -3.02 -17.04
N PHE A 118 -11.02 -3.40 -17.42
CA PHE A 118 -11.98 -4.03 -16.50
C PHE A 118 -11.37 -5.20 -15.71
N SER A 119 -10.73 -6.15 -16.39
CA SER A 119 -10.09 -7.31 -15.75
C SER A 119 -8.96 -6.92 -14.79
N TYR A 120 -8.18 -5.90 -15.13
CA TYR A 120 -7.15 -5.35 -14.23
C TYR A 120 -7.80 -4.68 -13.02
N LEU A 121 -8.84 -3.88 -13.20
CA LEU A 121 -9.55 -3.20 -12.11
C LEU A 121 -10.22 -4.20 -11.16
N GLN A 122 -10.72 -5.34 -11.68
CA GLN A 122 -11.24 -6.42 -10.85
C GLN A 122 -10.17 -7.08 -9.96
N SER A 123 -8.89 -6.90 -10.29
CA SER A 123 -7.77 -7.43 -9.50
C SER A 123 -7.43 -6.56 -8.28
N LEU A 124 -7.84 -5.29 -8.27
CA LEU A 124 -7.56 -4.35 -7.19
C LEU A 124 -8.19 -4.80 -5.86
N PRO A 125 -7.66 -4.33 -4.72
CA PRO A 125 -8.32 -4.50 -3.43
C PRO A 125 -9.75 -3.97 -3.48
N ARG A 126 -10.69 -4.79 -3.00
CA ARG A 126 -12.12 -4.43 -2.89
C ARG A 126 -12.47 -3.92 -1.50
N GLU A 127 -11.66 -4.31 -0.53
CA GLU A 127 -11.72 -3.85 0.85
C GLU A 127 -10.91 -2.56 0.97
N THR A 128 -11.22 -1.79 2.01
CA THR A 128 -10.50 -0.54 2.32
C THR A 128 -9.07 -0.88 2.69
N VAL A 129 -8.13 -0.44 1.86
CA VAL A 129 -6.70 -0.61 2.17
C VAL A 129 -6.37 0.16 3.45
N ASP A 130 -5.61 -0.48 4.32
CA ASP A 130 -5.12 0.10 5.57
C ASP A 130 -4.15 1.28 5.32
N ILE A 131 -4.72 2.46 5.09
CA ILE A 131 -4.01 3.71 4.84
C ILE A 131 -4.49 4.70 5.90
N ALA A 132 -3.56 5.49 6.47
CA ALA A 132 -3.84 6.43 7.55
C ALA A 132 -5.04 7.36 7.33
N VAL A 133 -5.34 7.73 6.07
CA VAL A 133 -6.51 8.55 5.73
C VAL A 133 -7.85 7.85 6.02
N PHE A 134 -7.86 6.53 6.12
CA PHE A 134 -9.02 5.71 6.44
C PHE A 134 -9.01 5.20 7.87
N TRP A 135 -7.99 5.52 8.67
CA TRP A 135 -7.95 5.18 10.09
C TRP A 135 -9.00 6.01 10.82
N GLY A 136 -9.90 5.34 11.53
CA GLY A 136 -10.85 5.99 12.41
C GLY A 136 -10.13 6.64 13.59
N VAL A 137 -10.84 7.53 14.29
CA VAL A 137 -10.35 8.12 15.56
C VAL A 137 -9.99 7.03 16.58
N GLY A 138 -10.70 5.89 16.55
CA GLY A 138 -10.40 4.73 17.39
C GLY A 138 -9.11 4.00 17.02
N ASP A 139 -8.73 3.97 15.74
CA ASP A 139 -7.53 3.26 15.26
C ASP A 139 -6.26 4.06 15.56
N VAL A 140 -6.35 5.38 15.56
CA VAL A 140 -5.26 6.30 15.94
C VAL A 140 -5.09 6.38 17.47
N ILE A 141 -6.20 6.26 18.22
CA ILE A 141 -6.23 6.41 19.69
C ILE A 141 -6.34 5.05 20.38
N GLU A 142 -6.04 3.93 19.70
CA GLU A 142 -5.76 2.68 20.39
C GLU A 142 -4.39 2.78 21.10
N THR A 143 -4.34 3.60 22.15
CA THR A 143 -3.34 3.54 23.21
C THR A 143 -3.59 2.27 24.03
N ARG A 144 -3.50 1.11 23.40
CA ARG A 144 -3.46 -0.16 24.13
C ARG A 144 -2.14 -0.17 24.88
N THR A 145 -2.22 -0.03 26.20
CA THR A 145 -1.04 -0.09 27.07
C THR A 145 -0.43 -1.48 26.98
N CYS A 146 0.81 -1.60 26.52
CA CYS A 146 1.52 -2.87 26.60
C CYS A 146 1.84 -3.17 28.08
N THR A 147 1.34 -4.27 28.63
CA THR A 147 1.73 -4.76 29.96
C THR A 147 2.87 -5.77 29.80
N CYS A 148 4.05 -5.32 29.38
CA CYS A 148 5.23 -6.19 29.32
C CYS A 148 5.90 -6.25 30.71
N SER A 149 5.79 -7.38 31.40
CA SER A 149 6.60 -7.64 32.59
C SER A 149 8.08 -7.71 32.22
N SER A 150 8.92 -7.07 33.02
CA SER A 150 10.37 -6.88 32.81
C SER A 150 11.21 -8.16 32.77
N ARG A 151 10.59 -9.36 32.86
CA ARG A 151 11.25 -10.66 32.89
C ARG A 151 10.92 -11.60 31.74
N GLY A 152 10.29 -11.11 30.68
CA GLY A 152 9.92 -11.93 29.54
C GLY A 152 8.45 -12.35 29.59
N CYS A 153 7.87 -12.49 28.41
CA CYS A 153 6.43 -12.67 28.23
C CYS A 153 5.96 -13.96 28.90
N LEU A 154 5.24 -13.83 30.00
CA LEU A 154 4.37 -14.89 30.54
C LEU A 154 2.94 -14.38 30.44
N ASN A 155 2.11 -15.13 29.72
CA ASN A 155 0.66 -14.96 29.76
C ASN A 155 0.21 -15.32 31.18
N THR A 156 -0.11 -14.31 31.98
CA THR A 156 -0.89 -14.50 33.21
C THR A 156 -2.17 -13.71 33.06
N ASP A 157 -3.23 -14.43 32.65
CA ASP A 157 -4.60 -14.07 32.99
C ASP A 157 -4.70 -14.14 34.51
N ASP A 158 -4.35 -13.06 35.20
CA ASP A 158 -4.79 -12.87 36.57
C ASP A 158 -5.02 -11.40 36.87
N THR A 159 -6.30 -11.12 37.05
CA THR A 159 -6.92 -9.91 37.53
C THR A 159 -6.15 -9.34 38.73
N SER A 160 -6.02 -8.01 38.77
CA SER A 160 -5.51 -7.18 39.87
C SER A 160 -3.98 -7.09 40.04
N SER A 161 -3.36 -6.28 39.18
CA SER A 161 -2.17 -5.50 39.58
C SER A 161 -2.08 -4.21 38.77
N ALA A 162 -1.55 -3.17 39.41
CA ALA A 162 -1.58 -1.78 38.96
C ALA A 162 -1.15 -1.62 37.49
N ILE A 163 -1.90 -0.80 36.76
CA ILE A 163 -1.57 -0.35 35.40
C ILE A 163 -0.27 0.44 35.48
N GLN A 164 0.86 -0.25 35.34
CA GLN A 164 2.16 0.39 35.21
C GLN A 164 2.36 0.71 33.74
N VAL A 165 2.01 1.94 33.36
CA VAL A 165 2.30 2.49 32.04
C VAL A 165 3.80 2.35 31.79
N CYS A 166 4.19 1.74 30.67
CA CYS A 166 5.58 1.58 30.28
C CYS A 166 6.23 2.96 29.99
N GLN A 167 6.64 3.68 31.03
CA GLN A 167 7.47 4.89 30.93
C GLN A 167 8.95 4.56 30.71
N HIS A 168 9.27 3.46 30.04
CA HIS A 168 10.66 3.11 29.77
C HIS A 168 11.09 3.70 28.44
N GLN A 169 11.86 4.80 28.53
CA GLN A 169 12.91 5.17 27.59
C GLN A 169 13.89 3.98 27.47
N LEU A 170 13.51 2.94 26.73
CA LEU A 170 14.34 1.76 26.52
C LEU A 170 14.89 1.79 25.11
N THR A 171 16.22 1.78 25.07
CA THR A 171 17.10 1.81 23.91
C THR A 171 16.96 0.63 22.93
N LEU A 172 15.96 -0.26 23.05
CA LEU A 172 15.55 -1.24 22.02
C LEU A 172 14.31 -2.04 22.50
N PRO A 173 13.14 -1.92 21.84
CA PRO A 173 11.94 -2.68 22.21
C PRO A 173 12.12 -4.19 21.91
N LYS A 174 11.99 -5.03 22.94
CA LYS A 174 12.16 -6.50 22.86
C LYS A 174 10.89 -7.28 22.47
N CYS A 175 9.75 -6.59 22.33
CA CYS A 175 8.47 -7.22 22.03
C CYS A 175 7.86 -6.64 20.75
N PRO A 176 7.30 -7.45 19.83
CA PRO A 176 6.73 -6.96 18.57
C PRO A 176 5.64 -5.89 18.77
N TRP A 177 4.85 -6.02 19.84
CA TRP A 177 3.84 -5.01 20.24
C TRP A 177 4.45 -3.67 20.66
N CYS A 178 5.59 -3.71 21.36
CA CYS A 178 6.29 -2.53 21.84
C CYS A 178 6.90 -1.76 20.66
N VAL A 179 7.39 -2.50 19.64
CA VAL A 179 7.87 -1.92 18.38
C VAL A 179 6.71 -1.22 17.66
N TRP A 180 5.58 -1.90 17.48
CA TRP A 180 4.41 -1.34 16.81
C TRP A 180 3.85 -0.09 17.52
N LEU A 181 3.71 -0.13 18.86
CA LEU A 181 3.23 1.03 19.63
C LEU A 181 4.18 2.23 19.51
N HIS A 182 5.48 1.98 19.53
CA HIS A 182 6.50 3.01 19.35
C HIS A 182 6.50 3.56 17.91
N ASP A 183 6.27 2.71 16.92
CA ASP A 183 6.14 3.12 15.52
C ASP A 183 4.90 4.00 15.31
N ASN A 184 3.77 3.68 15.96
CA ASN A 184 2.57 4.51 15.92
C ASN A 184 2.76 5.86 16.61
N GLN A 185 3.42 5.89 17.78
CA GLN A 185 3.74 7.15 18.46
C GLN A 185 4.66 8.03 17.61
N ASN A 186 5.71 7.44 17.02
CA ASN A 186 6.58 8.14 16.07
C ASN A 186 5.81 8.66 14.85
N ALA A 187 4.88 7.87 14.31
CA ALA A 187 4.05 8.28 13.19
C ALA A 187 3.12 9.44 13.56
N GLN A 188 2.55 9.43 14.77
CA GLN A 188 1.69 10.50 15.27
C GLN A 188 2.48 11.80 15.49
N GLU A 189 3.66 11.74 16.09
CA GLU A 189 4.55 12.90 16.24
C GLU A 189 4.98 13.45 14.86
N TRP A 190 5.32 12.56 13.92
CA TRP A 190 5.66 12.95 12.56
C TRP A 190 4.49 13.62 11.83
N LEU A 191 3.26 13.10 11.98
CA LEU A 191 2.05 13.69 11.40
C LEU A 191 1.80 15.08 11.98
N GLN A 192 1.91 15.27 13.30
CA GLN A 192 1.73 16.58 13.91
C GLN A 192 2.75 17.60 13.37
N VAL A 193 4.02 17.22 13.23
CA VAL A 193 5.05 18.11 12.67
C VAL A 193 4.75 18.43 11.21
N THR A 194 4.46 17.42 10.39
CA THR A 194 4.30 17.61 8.94
C THR A 194 2.97 18.23 8.52
N GLU A 195 1.89 18.03 9.29
CA GLU A 195 0.60 18.66 9.06
C GLU A 195 0.63 20.14 9.47
N ILE A 196 1.22 20.46 10.63
CA ILE A 196 1.41 21.85 11.09
C ILE A 196 2.33 22.64 10.13
N GLU A 197 3.39 22.01 9.60
CA GLU A 197 4.28 22.62 8.61
C GLU A 197 3.62 22.79 7.23
N ARG A 198 2.63 21.96 6.87
CA ARG A 198 1.89 22.05 5.59
C ARG A 198 0.75 23.07 5.61
N GLU A 199 0.18 23.37 6.77
CA GLU A 199 -0.83 24.42 6.90
C GLU A 199 -0.22 25.83 6.96
N HIS A 200 1.03 25.97 7.42
CA HIS A 200 1.69 27.28 7.55
C HIS A 200 1.94 28.07 6.24
N PRO A 201 2.14 27.48 5.04
CA PRO A 201 2.30 28.26 3.80
C PRO A 201 1.00 28.41 3.00
N GLY A 202 -0.14 27.89 3.48
CA GLY A 202 -1.39 27.84 2.72
C GLY A 202 -2.09 29.18 2.47
N ILE A 203 -1.62 30.28 3.08
CA ILE A 203 -2.13 31.65 2.83
C ILE A 203 -0.99 32.59 2.46
N MET A 204 -0.15 32.22 1.50
CA MET A 204 0.61 33.18 0.71
C MET A 204 0.47 32.81 -0.77
N VAL A 205 -0.48 33.48 -1.42
CA VAL A 205 -0.51 33.63 -2.87
C VAL A 205 0.84 34.24 -3.28
N SER A 206 1.75 33.45 -3.85
CA SER A 206 2.86 34.03 -4.60
C SER A 206 3.43 33.09 -5.66
N THR A 207 3.06 33.39 -6.90
CA THR A 207 3.96 33.69 -8.02
C THR A 207 5.23 32.85 -8.19
N MET A 208 5.27 32.12 -9.32
CA MET A 208 6.44 31.77 -10.13
C MET A 208 7.77 31.46 -9.41
N CYS A 209 8.20 30.20 -9.51
CA CYS A 209 9.63 29.92 -9.66
C CYS A 209 9.86 28.78 -10.66
N LEU A 210 10.22 29.18 -11.88
CA LEU A 210 10.81 28.35 -12.92
C LEU A 210 12.24 27.99 -12.48
N CYS A 211 12.41 26.83 -11.84
CA CYS A 211 13.73 26.21 -11.73
C CYS A 211 13.84 25.10 -12.78
N LEU A 212 14.38 25.49 -13.94
CA LEU A 212 14.99 24.59 -14.92
C LEU A 212 16.13 23.83 -14.22
N VAL A 213 15.91 22.56 -13.89
CA VAL A 213 17.01 21.64 -13.62
C VAL A 213 17.52 21.11 -14.95
N HIS A 214 18.55 21.80 -15.45
CA HIS A 214 19.38 21.35 -16.56
C HIS A 214 20.23 20.17 -16.06
N SER A 215 19.87 18.95 -16.42
CA SER A 215 20.80 17.81 -16.39
C SER A 215 21.06 17.37 -17.83
N ALA A 216 22.20 17.80 -18.33
CA ALA A 216 22.77 17.31 -19.57
C ALA A 216 23.10 15.82 -19.43
N VAL A 217 22.41 14.98 -20.19
CA VAL A 217 22.87 13.61 -20.50
C VAL A 217 23.27 13.63 -21.96
N SER A 218 24.58 13.60 -22.18
CA SER A 218 25.21 13.51 -23.49
C SER A 218 24.97 12.11 -24.07
N PHE A 219 24.23 12.02 -25.17
CA PHE A 219 24.16 10.80 -26.00
C PHE A 219 25.11 10.98 -27.18
N SER A 220 26.24 10.26 -27.15
CA SER A 220 27.11 10.10 -28.30
C SER A 220 26.59 8.92 -29.13
N VAL A 221 26.06 9.20 -30.32
CA VAL A 221 25.68 8.19 -31.32
C VAL A 221 26.82 8.14 -32.33
N HIS A 222 27.59 7.05 -32.30
CA HIS A 222 28.46 6.69 -33.42
C HIS A 222 27.63 5.90 -34.43
N LEU A 223 27.47 6.49 -35.62
CA LEU A 223 27.32 5.78 -36.89
C LEU A 223 28.71 5.52 -37.46
#